data_AF-A0A914CFZ4-F1
#
_entry.id   AF-A0A914CFZ4-F1
#
_cell.length_a   1.000
_cell.length_b   1.000
_cell.length_c   1.000
_cell.angle_alpha   90.00
_cell.angle_beta   90.00
_cell.angle_gamma   90.00
#
_symmetry.space_group_name_H-M   'P 1'
#
loop_
_entity.id
_entity.type
_entity.pdbx_description
1 polymer ?
#
loop_
_entity_poly.entity_id
_entity_poly.type
_entity_poly.pdbx_seq_one_letter_code
_entity_poly.pdbx_strand_id
1 'polypeptide(L)'
;MPPMKDVIRLEPSTSGYDFSTCDTVVGWSIMLQEGFAVLAIPTSIFVIYVMYRRRTNYLMTQTTMSQTTMNLNRMLMRALTIHMCIIIVFLVIPVCALYAIAIFGNEKYNILLEVMVIVFTCHSLVDIPAMLFFIKPYRKFMAGIFGYVVQKVGLDKFLKNDQVVVVQQVQSLTAINSSQNRA
;
A
#
# COMPACT_ATOMS: atom_id res chain seq x y z
N MET A 1 -70.54 26.85 6.83
CA MET A 1 -69.39 26.04 7.24
C MET A 1 -69.05 25.08 6.10
N PRO A 2 -67.96 25.33 5.36
CA PRO A 2 -67.51 24.44 4.29
C PRO A 2 -66.74 23.24 4.86
N PRO A 3 -66.76 22.07 4.20
CA PRO A 3 -66.00 20.90 4.63
C PRO A 3 -64.51 21.06 4.31
N MET A 4 -63.68 20.94 5.36
CA MET A 4 -62.25 20.65 5.27
C MET A 4 -62.06 19.14 5.25
N LYS A 5 -61.33 18.63 4.24
CA LYS A 5 -60.12 17.81 4.42
C LYS A 5 -59.69 17.24 3.07
N ASP A 6 -58.82 17.99 2.39
CA ASP A 6 -57.89 17.47 1.42
C ASP A 6 -56.94 16.51 2.15
N VAL A 7 -57.25 15.22 2.10
CA VAL A 7 -56.26 14.19 2.38
C VAL A 7 -55.52 13.98 1.07
N ILE A 8 -54.44 14.73 0.89
CA ILE A 8 -53.44 14.49 -0.14
C ILE A 8 -52.86 13.10 0.15
N ARG A 9 -53.40 12.10 -0.55
CA ARG A 9 -52.81 10.77 -0.64
C ARG A 9 -51.57 10.94 -1.51
N LEU A 10 -50.41 11.05 -0.87
CA LEU A 10 -49.12 10.88 -1.54
C LEU A 10 -49.08 9.43 -2.03
N GLU A 11 -49.58 9.20 -3.24
CA GLU A 11 -49.17 8.02 -4.00
C GLU A 11 -47.67 8.17 -4.25
N PRO A 12 -46.83 7.21 -3.84
CA PRO A 12 -45.45 7.23 -4.25
C PRO A 12 -45.46 7.14 -5.77
N SER A 13 -45.00 8.20 -6.43
CA SER A 13 -44.70 8.19 -7.85
C SER A 13 -43.69 7.08 -8.09
N THR A 14 -44.19 5.90 -8.46
CA THR A 14 -43.44 4.84 -9.09
C THR A 14 -43.08 5.34 -10.48
N SER A 15 -42.12 6.26 -10.53
CA SER A 15 -41.32 6.53 -11.71
C SER A 15 -40.76 5.18 -12.16
N GLY A 16 -41.21 4.73 -13.33
CA GLY A 16 -40.92 3.45 -13.94
C GLY A 16 -39.44 3.29 -14.29
N TYR A 17 -38.62 3.08 -13.26
CA TYR A 17 -37.34 2.42 -13.41
C TYR A 17 -37.57 0.94 -13.17
N ASP A 18 -37.58 0.16 -14.25
CA ASP A 18 -37.58 -1.30 -14.23
C ASP A 18 -36.39 -1.78 -13.39
N PHE A 19 -36.65 -2.10 -12.11
CA PHE A 19 -35.68 -2.67 -11.17
C PHE A 19 -34.96 -3.89 -11.77
N SER A 20 -35.65 -4.64 -12.64
CA SER A 20 -35.13 -5.81 -13.34
C SER A 20 -34.06 -5.52 -14.41
N THR A 21 -34.05 -4.35 -15.04
CA THR A 21 -32.99 -3.99 -16.02
C THR A 21 -31.76 -3.43 -15.32
N CYS A 22 -31.91 -2.83 -14.15
CA CYS A 22 -30.79 -2.33 -13.35
C CYS A 22 -29.95 -3.50 -12.78
N ASP A 23 -30.61 -4.52 -12.22
CA ASP A 23 -29.93 -5.70 -11.66
C ASP A 23 -29.17 -6.52 -12.73
N THR A 24 -29.74 -6.63 -13.94
CA THR A 24 -29.09 -7.36 -15.04
C THR A 24 -27.88 -6.61 -15.58
N VAL A 25 -27.98 -5.30 -15.82
CA VAL A 25 -26.84 -4.49 -16.31
C VAL A 25 -25.70 -4.41 -15.28
N VAL A 26 -26.03 -4.29 -13.99
CA VAL A 26 -25.04 -4.32 -12.89
C VAL A 26 -24.41 -5.72 -12.77
N GLY A 27 -25.19 -6.78 -12.93
CA GLY A 27 -24.67 -8.16 -12.94
C GLY A 27 -23.69 -8.44 -14.08
N TRP A 28 -24.00 -8.00 -15.31
CA TRP A 28 -23.12 -8.17 -16.47
C TRP A 28 -21.82 -7.37 -16.35
N SER A 29 -21.89 -6.15 -15.81
CA SER A 29 -20.71 -5.30 -15.62
C SER A 29 -19.78 -5.86 -14.55
N ILE A 30 -20.32 -6.41 -13.45
CA ILE A 30 -19.52 -7.11 -12.43
C ILE A 30 -18.88 -8.38 -13.01
N MET A 31 -19.63 -9.24 -13.73
CA MET A 31 -19.03 -10.44 -14.33
C MET A 31 -17.92 -10.14 -15.35
N LEU A 32 -18.12 -9.12 -16.19
CA LEU A 32 -17.09 -8.69 -17.15
C LEU A 32 -15.86 -8.13 -16.43
N GLN A 33 -16.06 -7.30 -15.41
CA GLN A 33 -14.97 -6.68 -14.66
C GLN A 33 -14.11 -7.73 -13.92
N GLU A 34 -14.75 -8.68 -13.23
CA GLU A 34 -14.04 -9.74 -12.51
C GLU A 34 -13.33 -10.70 -13.49
N GLY A 35 -13.93 -10.99 -14.64
CA GLY A 35 -13.30 -11.81 -15.68
C GLY A 35 -12.03 -11.18 -16.27
N PHE A 36 -12.06 -9.87 -16.51
CA PHE A 36 -10.88 -9.14 -16.98
C PHE A 36 -9.77 -9.11 -15.92
N ALA A 37 -10.11 -8.92 -14.64
CA ALA A 37 -9.13 -8.92 -13.57
C ALA A 37 -8.42 -10.28 -13.44
N VAL A 38 -9.18 -11.38 -13.50
CA VAL A 38 -8.64 -12.75 -13.41
C VAL A 38 -7.68 -13.07 -14.55
N LEU A 39 -7.88 -12.51 -15.75
CA LEU A 39 -6.94 -12.69 -16.88
C LEU A 39 -5.78 -11.69 -16.86
N ALA A 40 -6.00 -10.47 -16.40
CA ALA A 40 -4.98 -9.42 -16.34
C ALA A 40 -3.88 -9.71 -15.30
N ILE A 41 -4.23 -10.29 -14.16
CA ILE A 41 -3.26 -10.60 -13.09
C ILE A 41 -2.19 -11.61 -13.54
N PRO A 42 -2.52 -12.81 -14.06
CA PRO A 42 -1.50 -13.77 -14.50
C PRO A 42 -0.73 -13.28 -15.74
N THR A 43 -1.40 -12.57 -16.67
CA THR A 43 -0.73 -12.02 -17.86
C THR A 43 0.27 -10.93 -17.49
N SER A 44 -0.06 -10.05 -16.55
CA SER A 44 0.87 -9.02 -16.05
C SER A 44 2.08 -9.64 -15.34
N ILE A 45 1.88 -10.67 -14.50
CA ILE A 45 2.98 -11.40 -13.86
C ILE A 45 3.89 -12.04 -14.90
N PHE A 46 3.32 -12.67 -15.93
CA PHE A 46 4.08 -13.28 -17.01
C PHE A 46 4.91 -12.24 -17.80
N VAL A 47 4.31 -11.11 -18.17
CA VAL A 47 5.01 -10.03 -18.89
C VAL A 47 6.16 -9.48 -18.05
N ILE A 48 5.92 -9.23 -16.75
CA ILE A 48 6.96 -8.73 -15.84
C ILE A 48 8.09 -9.75 -15.68
N TYR A 49 7.77 -11.04 -15.57
CA TYR A 49 8.78 -12.10 -15.54
C TYR A 49 9.61 -12.17 -16.83
N VAL A 50 8.97 -12.07 -17.99
CA VAL A 50 9.67 -12.05 -19.29
C VAL A 50 10.57 -10.81 -19.40
N MET A 51 10.09 -9.64 -19.01
CA MET A 51 10.89 -8.41 -18.97
C MET A 51 12.07 -8.54 -18.01
N TYR A 52 11.85 -9.13 -16.83
CA TYR A 52 12.90 -9.39 -15.86
C TYR A 52 13.99 -10.29 -16.46
N ARG A 53 13.60 -11.42 -17.03
CA ARG A 53 14.52 -12.40 -17.63
C ARG A 53 15.30 -11.84 -18.82
N ARG A 54 14.62 -11.09 -19.70
CA ARG A 54 15.29 -10.41 -20.83
C ARG A 54 16.32 -9.41 -20.33
N ARG A 55 15.99 -8.63 -19.30
CA ARG A 55 16.87 -7.60 -18.76
C ARG A 55 18.05 -8.18 -17.99
N THR A 56 17.88 -9.25 -17.23
CA THR A 56 19.01 -9.95 -16.59
C THR A 56 19.96 -10.55 -17.62
N ASN A 57 19.42 -11.13 -18.70
CA ASN A 57 20.24 -11.70 -19.78
C ASN A 57 21.02 -10.62 -20.54
N TYR A 58 20.39 -9.47 -20.78
CA TYR A 58 21.06 -8.31 -21.40
C TYR A 58 22.17 -7.73 -20.51
N LEU A 59 21.94 -7.64 -19.20
CA LEU A 59 22.95 -7.18 -18.23
C LEU A 59 24.14 -8.15 -18.11
N MET A 60 23.94 -9.45 -18.36
CA MET A 60 25.02 -10.44 -18.40
C MET A 60 25.85 -10.38 -19.69
N THR A 61 25.29 -9.85 -20.78
CA THR A 61 25.91 -9.87 -22.13
C THR A 61 26.49 -8.53 -22.57
N GLN A 62 26.01 -7.40 -22.05
CA GLN A 62 26.55 -6.08 -22.38
C GLN A 62 27.62 -5.61 -21.39
N THR A 63 28.88 -5.72 -21.80
CA THR A 63 30.07 -5.19 -21.11
C THR A 63 30.25 -3.67 -21.27
N THR A 64 29.45 -3.01 -22.11
CA THR A 64 29.57 -1.58 -22.47
C THR A 64 28.76 -0.64 -21.57
N MET A 65 28.02 -1.14 -20.59
CA MET A 65 27.23 -0.29 -19.70
C MET A 65 28.10 0.36 -18.62
N SER A 66 27.91 1.66 -18.40
CA SER A 66 28.50 2.37 -17.26
C SER A 66 28.13 1.70 -15.94
N GLN A 67 29.11 1.57 -15.03
CA GLN A 67 28.95 0.99 -13.70
C GLN A 67 27.80 1.67 -12.90
N THR A 68 27.61 2.97 -13.09
CA THR A 68 26.54 3.75 -12.45
C THR A 68 25.16 3.29 -12.92
N THR A 69 24.99 3.10 -14.23
CA THR A 69 23.72 2.66 -14.82
C THR A 69 23.42 1.21 -14.49
N MET A 70 24.45 0.35 -14.42
CA MET A 70 24.29 -1.04 -14.02
C MET A 70 23.82 -1.17 -12.56
N ASN A 71 24.37 -0.35 -11.65
CA ASN A 71 23.95 -0.34 -10.25
C ASN A 71 22.49 0.15 -10.09
N LEU A 72 22.10 1.19 -10.85
CA LEU A 72 20.72 1.68 -10.86
C LEU A 72 19.73 0.62 -11.36
N ASN A 73 20.07 -0.07 -12.46
CA ASN A 73 19.26 -1.17 -12.99
C ASN A 73 19.11 -2.31 -11.97
N ARG A 74 20.18 -2.67 -11.26
CA ARG A 74 20.15 -3.72 -10.24
C ARG A 74 19.26 -3.34 -9.06
N MET A 75 19.28 -2.08 -8.63
CA MET A 75 18.38 -1.59 -7.59
C MET A 75 16.91 -1.61 -8.04
N LEU A 76 16.63 -1.17 -9.27
CA LEU A 76 15.28 -1.18 -9.82
C LEU A 76 14.72 -2.60 -9.95
N MET A 77 15.55 -3.53 -10.42
CA MET A 77 15.17 -4.95 -10.53
C MET A 77 14.86 -5.56 -9.17
N ARG A 78 15.67 -5.27 -8.14
CA ARG A 78 15.40 -5.74 -6.77
C ARG A 78 14.10 -5.17 -6.21
N ALA A 79 13.84 -3.88 -6.44
CA ALA A 79 12.59 -3.26 -6.01
C ALA A 79 11.38 -3.88 -6.72
N LEU A 80 11.48 -4.10 -8.03
CA LEU A 80 10.44 -4.75 -8.82
C LEU A 80 10.15 -6.16 -8.32
N THR A 81 11.18 -6.96 -8.01
CA THR A 81 10.99 -8.30 -7.45
C THR A 81 10.21 -8.28 -6.14
N ILE A 82 10.51 -7.34 -5.25
CA ILE A 82 9.84 -7.23 -3.95
C ILE A 82 8.39 -6.80 -4.13
N HIS A 83 8.14 -5.83 -5.00
CA HIS A 83 6.79 -5.39 -5.34
C HIS A 83 5.96 -6.54 -5.96
N MET A 84 6.56 -7.36 -6.83
CA MET A 84 5.91 -8.56 -7.35
C MET A 84 5.56 -9.57 -6.25
N CYS A 85 6.42 -9.78 -5.26
CA CYS A 85 6.10 -10.64 -4.12
C CYS A 85 4.90 -10.09 -3.32
N ILE A 86 4.83 -8.78 -3.12
CA ILE A 86 3.71 -8.14 -2.40
C ILE A 86 2.41 -8.33 -3.17
N ILE A 87 2.40 -8.08 -4.49
CA ILE A 87 1.21 -8.31 -5.33
C ILE A 87 0.78 -9.78 -5.24
N ILE A 88 1.71 -10.74 -5.28
CA ILE A 88 1.35 -12.16 -5.16
C ILE A 88 0.69 -12.45 -3.80
N VAL A 89 1.26 -11.96 -2.71
CA VAL A 89 0.77 -12.26 -1.35
C VAL A 89 -0.57 -11.57 -1.05
N PHE A 90 -0.71 -10.30 -1.42
CA PHE A 90 -1.87 -9.48 -1.02
C PHE A 90 -2.95 -9.37 -2.09
N LEU A 91 -2.67 -9.76 -3.33
CA LEU A 91 -3.64 -9.70 -4.43
C LEU A 91 -3.98 -11.10 -4.95
N VAL A 92 -2.98 -11.90 -5.33
CA VAL A 92 -3.22 -13.20 -5.96
C VAL A 92 -3.82 -14.19 -4.97
N ILE A 93 -3.26 -14.31 -3.76
CA ILE A 93 -3.74 -15.26 -2.75
C ILE A 93 -5.19 -14.97 -2.33
N PRO A 94 -5.57 -13.72 -1.97
CA PRO A 94 -6.96 -13.42 -1.60
C PRO A 94 -7.93 -13.64 -2.75
N VAL A 95 -7.58 -13.25 -3.98
CA VAL A 95 -8.44 -13.47 -5.16
C VAL A 95 -8.65 -14.97 -5.44
N CYS A 96 -7.59 -15.78 -5.37
CA CYS A 96 -7.72 -17.22 -5.52
C CYS A 96 -8.57 -17.84 -4.39
N ALA A 97 -8.41 -17.37 -3.15
CA ALA A 97 -9.21 -17.82 -2.01
C ALA A 97 -10.68 -17.44 -2.16
N LEU A 98 -10.99 -16.21 -2.60
CA LEU A 98 -12.36 -15.75 -2.87
C LEU A 98 -13.01 -16.59 -3.97
N TYR A 99 -12.28 -16.88 -5.05
CA TYR A 99 -12.78 -17.74 -6.13
C TYR A 99 -13.04 -19.18 -5.67
N ALA A 100 -12.13 -19.74 -4.85
CA ALA A 100 -12.32 -21.07 -4.28
C ALA A 100 -13.53 -21.13 -3.34
N ILE A 101 -13.73 -20.09 -2.51
CA ILE A 101 -14.92 -19.97 -1.65
C ILE A 101 -16.18 -19.76 -2.48
N ALA A 102 -16.14 -19.03 -3.60
CA ALA A 102 -17.30 -18.86 -4.47
C ALA A 102 -17.76 -20.17 -5.13
N ILE A 103 -16.83 -21.07 -5.47
CA ILE A 103 -17.15 -22.36 -6.11
C ILE A 103 -17.52 -23.44 -5.08
N PHE A 104 -16.80 -23.52 -3.97
CA PHE A 104 -16.91 -24.60 -2.99
C PHE A 104 -17.58 -24.17 -1.67
N GLY A 105 -18.03 -22.93 -1.58
CA GLY A 105 -18.46 -22.30 -0.35
C GLY A 105 -19.79 -22.81 0.18
N ASN A 106 -19.78 -23.13 1.47
CA ASN A 106 -20.94 -23.26 2.32
C ASN A 106 -20.98 -22.05 3.29
N GLU A 107 -22.09 -21.83 3.99
CA GLU A 107 -22.32 -20.65 4.85
C GLU A 107 -21.23 -20.44 5.94
N LYS A 108 -20.52 -21.51 6.29
CA LYS A 108 -19.41 -21.52 7.26
C LYS A 108 -18.19 -20.70 6.83
N TYR A 109 -18.04 -20.36 5.54
CA TYR A 109 -16.89 -19.62 5.03
C TYR A 109 -17.11 -18.11 4.94
N ASN A 110 -18.26 -17.59 5.40
CA ASN A 110 -18.56 -16.16 5.33
C ASN A 110 -17.54 -15.28 6.08
N ILE A 111 -17.09 -15.73 7.26
CA ILE A 111 -16.06 -15.02 8.05
C ILE A 111 -14.72 -15.01 7.29
N LEU A 112 -14.36 -16.11 6.64
CA LEU A 112 -13.14 -16.20 5.83
C LEU A 112 -13.20 -15.26 4.62
N LEU A 113 -14.37 -15.13 4.01
CA LEU A 113 -14.59 -14.22 2.88
C LEU A 113 -14.43 -12.75 3.31
N GLU A 114 -15.04 -12.33 4.41
CA GLU A 114 -14.88 -10.98 4.95
C GLU A 114 -13.41 -10.65 5.27
N VAL A 115 -12.69 -11.57 5.92
CA VAL A 115 -11.26 -11.38 6.22
C VAL A 115 -10.43 -11.22 4.94
N MET A 116 -10.69 -12.05 3.93
CA MET A 116 -9.97 -11.96 2.65
C MET A 116 -10.26 -10.64 1.91
N VAL A 117 -11.51 -10.14 1.96
CA VAL A 117 -11.87 -8.83 1.40
C VAL A 117 -11.14 -7.70 2.14
N ILE A 118 -11.05 -7.75 3.47
CA ILE A 118 -10.32 -6.75 4.25
C ILE A 118 -8.83 -6.76 3.87
N VAL A 119 -8.22 -7.95 3.80
CA VAL A 119 -6.80 -8.10 3.40
C VAL A 119 -6.55 -7.56 2.00
N PHE A 120 -7.44 -7.84 1.05
CA PHE A 120 -7.37 -7.33 -0.31
C PHE A 120 -7.47 -5.80 -0.37
N THR A 121 -8.38 -5.21 0.40
CA THR A 121 -8.58 -3.76 0.45
C THR A 121 -7.38 -3.05 1.10
N CYS A 122 -6.78 -3.68 2.11
CA CYS A 122 -5.57 -3.18 2.76
C CYS A 122 -4.33 -3.25 1.87
N HIS A 123 -4.33 -3.97 0.75
CA HIS A 123 -3.13 -4.08 -0.10
C HIS A 123 -2.64 -2.71 -0.57
N SER A 124 -3.54 -1.79 -0.94
CA SER A 124 -3.17 -0.47 -1.44
C SER A 124 -2.52 0.40 -0.35
N LEU A 125 -2.89 0.18 0.92
CA LEU A 125 -2.27 0.86 2.06
C LEU A 125 -0.86 0.34 2.34
N VAL A 126 -0.58 -0.93 2.03
CA VAL A 126 0.74 -1.56 2.27
C VAL A 126 1.68 -1.39 1.08
N ASP A 127 1.15 -1.41 -0.14
CA ASP A 127 1.95 -1.41 -1.37
C ASP A 127 2.72 -0.10 -1.57
N ILE A 128 2.08 1.04 -1.31
CA ILE A 128 2.69 2.37 -1.43
C ILE A 128 3.87 2.55 -0.44
N PRO A 129 3.72 2.33 0.88
CA PRO A 129 4.84 2.43 1.80
C PRO A 129 5.90 1.35 1.56
N ALA A 130 5.52 0.13 1.15
CA ALA A 130 6.49 -0.90 0.82
C ALA A 130 7.38 -0.48 -0.37
N MET A 131 6.80 0.04 -1.45
CA MET A 131 7.53 0.63 -2.58
C MET A 131 8.49 1.73 -2.11
N LEU A 132 8.02 2.66 -1.28
CA LEU A 132 8.82 3.76 -0.72
C LEU A 132 10.00 3.29 0.13
N PHE A 133 9.83 2.24 0.94
CA PHE A 133 10.88 1.70 1.81
C PHE A 133 11.93 0.90 1.04
N PHE A 134 11.51 0.12 0.02
CA PHE A 134 12.43 -0.77 -0.69
C PHE A 134 13.23 -0.06 -1.79
N ILE A 135 12.69 1.00 -2.39
CA ILE A 135 13.42 1.77 -3.39
C ILE A 135 14.37 2.76 -2.70
N LYS A 136 15.65 2.39 -2.60
CA LYS A 136 16.73 3.19 -1.97
C LYS A 136 16.75 4.70 -2.33
N PRO A 137 16.57 5.15 -3.59
CA PRO A 137 16.55 6.58 -3.88
C PRO A 137 15.36 7.31 -3.23
N TYR A 138 14.20 6.65 -3.07
CA TYR A 138 13.07 7.24 -2.36
C TYR A 138 13.35 7.42 -0.86
N ARG A 139 14.06 6.49 -0.22
CA ARG A 139 14.47 6.69 1.18
C ARG A 139 15.40 7.88 1.37
N LYS A 140 16.36 8.07 0.45
CA LYS A 140 17.26 9.24 0.48
C LYS A 140 16.48 10.54 0.27
N PHE A 141 15.52 10.53 -0.66
CA PHE A 141 14.65 11.66 -0.92
C PHE A 141 13.76 11.99 0.29
N MET A 142 13.12 10.99 0.88
CA MET A 142 12.30 11.13 2.09
C MET A 142 13.12 11.61 3.27
N ALA A 143 14.32 11.07 3.51
CA ALA A 143 15.21 11.56 4.56
C ALA A 143 15.65 13.02 4.30
N GLY A 144 15.84 13.41 3.04
CA GLY A 144 16.13 14.80 2.66
C GLY A 144 14.95 15.74 2.92
N ILE A 145 13.72 15.33 2.57
CA ILE A 145 12.50 16.09 2.88
C ILE A 145 12.30 16.16 4.39
N PHE A 146 12.46 15.06 5.11
CA PHE A 146 12.31 15.02 6.56
C PHE A 146 13.35 15.91 7.24
N GLY A 147 14.61 15.87 6.80
CA GLY A 147 15.66 16.77 7.26
C GLY A 147 15.34 18.24 6.99
N TYR A 148 14.82 18.55 5.80
CA TYR A 148 14.38 19.91 5.44
C TYR A 148 13.19 20.38 6.28
N VAL A 149 12.19 19.53 6.51
CA VAL A 149 11.01 19.84 7.35
C VAL A 149 11.43 20.00 8.81
N VAL A 150 12.30 19.13 9.34
CA VAL A 150 12.85 19.21 10.69
C VAL A 150 13.65 20.50 10.89
N GLN A 151 14.47 20.89 9.91
CA GLN A 151 15.18 22.18 9.92
C GLN A 151 14.22 23.37 9.83
N LYS A 152 13.17 23.28 9.00
CA LYS A 152 12.19 24.36 8.81
C LYS A 152 11.32 24.58 10.05
N VAL A 153 11.00 23.51 10.77
CA VAL A 153 10.25 23.54 12.04
C VAL A 153 11.16 23.97 13.20
N GLY A 154 12.48 24.08 12.99
CA GLY A 154 13.45 24.48 14.01
C GLY A 154 13.64 23.44 15.12
N LEU A 155 13.20 22.20 14.88
CA LEU A 155 13.30 21.10 15.84
C LEU A 155 14.74 20.64 16.02
N ASP A 156 15.61 20.92 15.04
CA ASP A 156 17.05 20.70 15.13
C ASP A 156 17.69 21.53 16.26
N LYS A 157 17.21 22.77 16.49
CA LYS A 157 17.67 23.63 17.58
C LYS A 157 17.21 23.12 18.95
N PHE A 158 16.00 22.56 19.03
CA PHE A 158 15.49 21.95 20.26
C PHE A 158 16.22 20.66 20.61
N LEU A 159 16.39 19.74 19.65
CA LEU A 159 17.10 18.48 19.86
C LEU A 159 18.58 18.69 20.20
N LYS A 160 19.21 19.73 19.63
CA LYS A 160 20.61 20.07 19.94
C LYS A 160 20.76 20.66 21.34
N ASN A 161 19.79 21.46 21.81
CA ASN A 161 19.81 21.99 23.17
C ASN A 161 19.57 20.89 24.22
N ASP A 162 18.65 19.96 23.98
CA ASP A 162 18.42 18.84 24.91
C ASP A 162 19.64 17.92 25.04
N GLN A 163 20.35 17.64 23.94
CA GLN A 163 21.61 16.89 23.97
C GLN A 163 22.69 17.60 24.79
N VAL A 164 22.82 18.93 24.66
CA VAL A 164 23.80 19.72 25.42
C VAL A 164 23.45 19.73 26.91
N VAL A 165 22.16 19.86 27.26
CA VAL A 165 21.71 19.83 28.66
C VAL A 165 21.98 18.46 29.31
N VAL A 166 21.74 17.36 28.59
CA VAL A 166 22.00 16.01 29.11
C VAL A 166 23.49 15.77 29.33
N VAL A 167 24.36 16.20 28.40
CA VAL A 167 25.82 16.05 28.55
C VAL A 167 26.34 16.88 29.74
N GLN A 168 25.78 18.07 29.96
CA GLN A 168 26.16 18.94 31.07
C GLN A 168 25.68 18.41 32.44
N GLN A 169 24.51 17.75 32.49
CA GLN A 169 24.06 17.04 33.69
C GLN A 169 24.92 15.80 34.00
N VAL A 170 25.33 15.05 32.97
CA VAL A 170 26.20 13.89 33.17
C VAL A 170 27.56 14.35 33.70
N GLN A 171 28.17 15.39 33.14
CA GLN A 171 29.47 15.90 33.61
C GLN A 171 29.44 16.44 35.05
N SER A 172 28.33 17.08 35.46
CA SER A 172 28.20 17.56 36.84
C SER A 172 28.01 16.41 37.84
N LEU A 173 27.28 15.35 37.47
CA LEU A 173 27.18 14.13 38.28
C LEU A 173 28.53 13.40 38.40
N THR A 174 29.33 13.32 37.34
CA THR A 174 30.68 12.72 37.42
C THR A 174 31.62 13.55 38.29
N ALA A 175 31.52 14.88 38.24
CA ALA A 175 32.31 15.77 39.08
C ALA A 175 32.01 15.59 40.58
N ILE A 176 30.73 15.48 40.94
CA ILE A 176 30.29 15.25 42.34
C ILE A 176 30.75 13.88 42.86
N ASN A 177 30.66 12.83 42.04
CA ASN A 177 31.07 11.49 42.46
C ASN A 177 32.61 11.39 42.66
N SER A 178 33.38 12.19 41.90
CA SER A 178 34.84 12.24 42.03
C SER A 178 35.35 13.00 43.25
N SER A 179 34.56 13.95 43.80
CA SER A 179 34.93 14.68 45.01
C SER A 179 34.59 13.90 46.28
N GLN A 180 33.52 13.11 46.26
CA GLN A 180 33.12 12.27 47.40
C GLN A 180 34.05 11.08 47.64
N ASN A 181 34.75 10.60 46.61
CA ASN A 181 35.74 9.51 46.71
C ASN A 181 37.16 9.99 47.13
N ARG A 182 37.33 11.30 47.40
CA ARG A 182 38.60 11.91 47.84
C ARG A 182 38.57 12.40 49.29
N ALA A 183 37.44 12.28 49.98
CA ALA A 183 37.28 12.55 51.41
C ALA A 183 37.33 11.23 52.19
#